data_AF-A0A2T4S236-F1
#
_entry.id   AF-A0A2T4S236-F1
#
_cell.length_a   1.000
_cell.length_b   1.000
_cell.length_c   1.000
_cell.angle_alpha   90.00
_cell.angle_beta   90.00
_cell.angle_gamma   90.00
#
_symmetry.space_group_name_H-M   'P 1'
#
loop_
_entity.id
_entity.type
_entity.pdbx_description
1 polymer ?
#
loop_
_entity_poly.entity_id
_entity_poly.type
_entity_poly.pdbx_seq_one_letter_code
_entity_poly.pdbx_strand_id
1 'polypeptide(L)'
;YLTAKAFYNLFGCALSVDTLNNLKDDTVNVNLVSGATVQEEVGLRGAKVAANKIKPDLAIAVDVGIAYDTPGMGGGDHEAELGKGPLVVLMDATAIGHSGFRKHVKKVAQDKGIEIQWDTTPGGGTDAGSIHLAHEGIPSIVVG
;
A
#
# COMPACT_ATOMS: atom_id res chain seq x y z
N TYR A 1 3.76 -3.51 -21.20
CA TYR A 1 3.75 -2.23 -20.47
C TYR A 1 2.41 -1.54 -20.64
N LEU A 2 1.95 -0.82 -19.62
CA LEU A 2 0.84 0.14 -19.68
C LEU A 2 1.41 1.54 -19.46
N THR A 3 0.88 2.55 -20.16
CA THR A 3 1.34 3.93 -20.05
C THR A 3 0.17 4.87 -19.83
N ALA A 4 0.18 5.62 -18.73
CA ALA A 4 -0.81 6.67 -18.44
C ALA A 4 -0.20 7.77 -17.57
N LYS A 5 -0.86 8.92 -17.51
CA LYS A 5 -0.51 10.01 -16.58
C LYS A 5 -1.00 9.67 -15.17
N ALA A 6 -0.21 10.05 -14.17
CA ALA A 6 -0.59 9.97 -12.75
C ALA A 6 -0.97 8.56 -12.29
N PHE A 7 -0.27 7.53 -12.81
CA PHE A 7 -0.35 6.17 -12.26
C PHE A 7 -0.14 6.19 -10.75
N TYR A 8 0.90 6.92 -10.32
CA TYR A 8 1.04 7.36 -8.94
C TYR A 8 0.14 8.58 -8.66
N ASN A 9 -0.92 8.49 -7.84
CA ASN A 9 -1.53 7.28 -7.27
C ASN A 9 -3.00 7.09 -7.70
N LEU A 10 -3.37 7.49 -8.92
CA LEU A 10 -4.73 7.22 -9.43
C LEU A 10 -5.00 5.72 -9.57
N PHE A 11 -3.96 4.91 -9.74
CA PHE A 11 -4.11 3.46 -9.75
C PHE A 11 -4.61 2.93 -8.38
N GLY A 12 -4.01 3.37 -7.27
CA GLY A 12 -4.47 3.00 -5.94
C GLY A 12 -5.89 3.50 -5.62
N CYS A 13 -6.25 4.69 -6.13
CA CYS A 13 -7.62 5.19 -6.04
C CYS A 13 -8.61 4.32 -6.82
N ALA A 14 -8.26 3.91 -8.04
CA ALA A 14 -9.07 3.02 -8.84
C ALA A 14 -9.23 1.63 -8.17
N LEU A 15 -8.13 1.06 -7.64
CA LEU A 15 -8.16 -0.22 -6.92
C LEU A 15 -9.04 -0.15 -5.67
N SER A 16 -9.01 0.97 -4.95
CA SER A 16 -9.87 1.22 -3.80
C SER A 16 -11.35 1.19 -4.16
N VAL A 17 -11.73 1.87 -5.25
CA VAL A 17 -13.11 1.86 -5.76
C VAL A 17 -13.51 0.48 -6.26
N ASP A 18 -12.63 -0.21 -6.99
CA ASP A 18 -12.89 -1.56 -7.51
C ASP A 18 -13.09 -2.57 -6.38
N THR A 19 -12.27 -2.48 -5.33
CA THR A 19 -12.41 -3.31 -4.12
C THR A 19 -13.76 -3.08 -3.44
N LEU A 20 -14.20 -1.84 -3.26
CA LEU A 20 -15.52 -1.54 -2.71
C LEU A 20 -16.64 -2.07 -3.60
N ASN A 21 -16.52 -1.94 -4.93
CA ASN A 21 -17.51 -2.46 -5.87
C ASN A 21 -17.60 -3.99 -5.82
N ASN A 22 -16.48 -4.68 -5.68
CA ASN A 22 -16.42 -6.14 -5.57
C ASN A 22 -17.03 -6.65 -4.26
N LEU A 23 -16.96 -5.85 -3.19
CA LEU A 23 -17.49 -6.21 -1.86
C LEU A 23 -18.91 -5.68 -1.60
N LYS A 24 -19.53 -4.96 -2.54
CA LYS A 24 -20.78 -4.22 -2.30
C LYS A 24 -21.96 -5.10 -1.87
N ASP A 25 -22.00 -6.35 -2.34
CA ASP A 25 -23.05 -7.33 -2.08
C ASP A 25 -22.62 -8.35 -1.01
N ASP A 26 -21.36 -8.28 -0.56
CA ASP A 26 -20.78 -9.18 0.43
C ASP A 26 -21.01 -8.65 1.84
N THR A 27 -21.34 -9.55 2.77
CA THR A 27 -21.32 -9.22 4.20
C THR A 27 -19.90 -9.40 4.74
N VAL A 28 -19.23 -8.29 5.02
CA VAL A 28 -17.91 -8.27 5.65
C VAL A 28 -18.03 -8.09 7.17
N ASN A 29 -17.28 -8.88 7.94
CA ASN A 29 -17.27 -8.81 9.42
C ASN A 29 -16.37 -7.68 9.97
N VAL A 30 -16.19 -6.61 9.20
CA VAL A 30 -15.36 -5.45 9.55
C VAL A 30 -16.05 -4.17 9.10
N ASN A 31 -15.79 -3.06 9.79
CA ASN A 31 -16.17 -1.75 9.31
C ASN A 31 -15.15 -1.27 8.26
N LEU A 32 -15.41 -1.56 6.99
CA LEU A 32 -14.51 -1.18 5.91
C LEU A 32 -14.69 0.29 5.53
N VAL A 33 -13.61 1.06 5.62
CA VAL A 33 -13.53 2.44 5.12
C VAL A 33 -12.44 2.50 4.06
N SER A 34 -12.75 3.12 2.93
CA SER A 34 -11.79 3.36 1.85
C SER A 34 -11.90 4.80 1.36
N GLY A 35 -10.78 5.38 0.92
CA GLY A 35 -10.73 6.76 0.47
C GLY A 35 -9.39 7.12 -0.15
N ALA A 36 -9.36 8.29 -0.79
CA ALA A 36 -8.15 8.88 -1.35
C ALA A 36 -7.72 10.07 -0.49
N THR A 37 -6.44 10.14 -0.16
CA THR A 37 -5.84 11.27 0.55
C THR A 37 -5.31 12.29 -0.46
N VAL A 38 -4.95 13.47 0.05
CA VAL A 38 -4.26 14.50 -0.73
C VAL A 38 -2.99 14.89 0.00
N GLN A 39 -2.03 15.47 -0.74
CA GLN A 39 -0.76 15.94 -0.18
C GLN A 39 0.09 14.82 0.47
N GLU A 40 0.07 13.62 -0.11
CA GLU A 40 1.00 12.54 0.20
C GLU A 40 2.45 13.03 -0.05
N GLU A 41 2.72 13.44 -1.29
CA GLU A 41 4.03 13.87 -1.82
C GLU A 41 4.67 15.08 -1.13
N VAL A 42 3.91 15.77 -0.28
CA VAL A 42 4.36 16.95 0.47
C VAL A 42 4.22 16.77 1.99
N GLY A 43 4.25 15.50 2.43
CA GLY A 43 4.35 15.11 3.82
C GLY A 43 3.11 14.44 4.40
N LEU A 44 2.43 13.58 3.63
CA LEU A 44 1.43 12.63 4.14
C LEU A 44 0.24 13.29 4.87
N ARG A 45 -0.06 14.55 4.53
CA ARG A 45 -0.92 15.41 5.36
C ARG A 45 -2.37 14.94 5.37
N GLY A 46 -2.85 14.45 4.22
CA GLY A 46 -4.17 13.86 4.09
C GLY A 46 -4.32 12.61 4.96
N ALA A 47 -3.33 11.71 4.94
CA ALA A 47 -3.31 10.52 5.79
C ALA A 47 -3.38 10.86 7.28
N LYS A 48 -2.63 11.86 7.73
CA LYS A 48 -2.68 12.30 9.14
C LYS A 48 -4.09 12.69 9.56
N VAL A 49 -4.81 13.45 8.74
CA VAL A 49 -6.19 13.87 9.04
C VAL A 49 -7.15 12.67 8.95
N ALA A 50 -6.99 11.83 7.93
CA ALA A 50 -7.81 10.64 7.73
C ALA A 50 -7.72 9.67 8.92
N ALA A 51 -6.52 9.36 9.38
CA ALA A 51 -6.30 8.48 10.54
C ALA A 51 -6.95 9.04 11.83
N ASN A 52 -6.87 10.36 12.05
CA ASN A 52 -7.49 10.98 13.22
C ASN A 52 -9.02 11.01 13.16
N LYS A 53 -9.58 11.11 11.95
CA LYS A 53 -11.03 11.11 11.73
C LYS A 53 -11.63 9.70 11.81
N ILE A 54 -11.00 8.74 11.14
CA ILE A 54 -11.51 7.37 10.98
C ILE A 54 -11.21 6.53 12.22
N LYS A 55 -10.03 6.74 12.84
CA LYS A 55 -9.53 5.94 13.98
C LYS A 55 -9.55 4.42 13.69
N PRO A 56 -8.92 3.96 12.60
CA PRO A 56 -8.97 2.55 12.22
C PRO A 56 -8.12 1.67 13.14
N ASP A 57 -8.53 0.42 13.33
CA ASP A 57 -7.74 -0.59 14.06
C ASP A 57 -6.61 -1.19 13.20
N LEU A 58 -6.72 -1.10 11.88
CA LEU A 58 -5.82 -1.67 10.88
C LEU A 58 -5.86 -0.80 9.62
N ALA A 59 -4.72 -0.58 8.95
CA ALA A 59 -4.68 0.21 7.73
C ALA A 59 -3.83 -0.42 6.62
N ILE A 60 -4.36 -0.41 5.41
CA ILE A 60 -3.62 -0.75 4.18
C ILE A 60 -3.49 0.55 3.39
N ALA A 61 -2.26 1.05 3.26
CA ALA A 61 -1.95 2.09 2.29
C ALA A 61 -1.81 1.43 0.92
N VAL A 62 -2.63 1.84 -0.04
CA VAL A 62 -2.53 1.36 -1.42
C VAL A 62 -1.67 2.36 -2.17
N ASP A 63 -0.48 1.94 -2.56
CA ASP A 63 0.54 2.83 -3.12
C ASP A 63 1.40 2.10 -4.15
N VAL A 64 2.04 2.80 -5.07
CA VAL A 64 2.82 2.17 -6.14
C VAL A 64 4.25 1.91 -5.68
N GLY A 65 4.78 0.73 -6.03
CA GLY A 65 6.21 0.42 -5.90
C GLY A 65 7.03 0.88 -7.11
N ILE A 66 8.35 0.75 -6.98
CA ILE A 66 9.29 0.99 -8.08
C ILE A 66 9.65 -0.36 -8.71
N ALA A 67 9.40 -0.53 -10.01
CA ALA A 67 9.84 -1.72 -10.75
C ALA A 67 11.21 -1.46 -11.39
N TYR A 68 12.15 -2.39 -11.22
CA TYR A 68 13.57 -2.23 -11.57
C TYR A 68 13.96 -2.86 -12.92
N ASP A 69 13.00 -3.49 -13.62
CA ASP A 69 13.14 -4.11 -14.94
C ASP A 69 12.78 -3.17 -16.12
N THR A 70 12.79 -1.86 -15.87
CA THR A 70 12.46 -0.85 -16.90
C THR A 70 13.72 -0.24 -17.54
N PRO A 71 13.65 0.23 -18.81
CA PRO A 71 14.81 0.79 -19.49
C PRO A 71 15.46 1.95 -18.73
N GLY A 72 16.77 1.88 -18.50
CA GLY A 72 17.53 2.91 -17.79
C GLY A 72 17.62 2.69 -16.28
N MET A 73 16.89 1.72 -15.73
CA MET A 73 17.11 1.19 -14.39
C MET A 73 18.14 0.06 -14.45
N GLY A 74 19.11 0.05 -13.53
CA GLY A 74 20.16 -0.95 -13.53
C GLY A 74 20.77 -1.18 -12.15
N GLY A 75 20.89 -2.46 -11.78
CA GLY A 75 21.91 -2.96 -10.85
C GLY A 75 21.80 -2.52 -9.38
N GLY A 76 20.65 -2.74 -8.75
CA GLY A 76 20.54 -2.72 -7.28
C GLY A 76 20.04 -4.06 -6.74
N ASP A 77 20.10 -4.26 -5.43
CA ASP A 77 19.57 -5.44 -4.71
C ASP A 77 18.02 -5.47 -4.67
N HIS A 78 17.36 -4.75 -5.57
CA HIS A 78 15.90 -4.60 -5.60
C HIS A 78 15.32 -5.45 -6.72
N GLU A 79 14.36 -6.30 -6.36
CA GLU A 79 13.92 -7.42 -7.20
C GLU A 79 12.52 -7.21 -7.82
N ALA A 80 11.89 -6.05 -7.58
CA ALA A 80 10.54 -5.83 -8.08
C ALA A 80 10.52 -5.71 -9.61
N GLU A 81 9.80 -6.62 -10.26
CA GLU A 81 9.63 -6.71 -11.70
C GLU A 81 8.15 -6.50 -12.09
N LEU A 82 7.92 -5.91 -13.26
CA LEU A 82 6.57 -5.74 -13.77
C LEU A 82 5.94 -7.10 -14.11
N GLY A 83 4.70 -7.29 -13.65
CA GLY A 83 3.91 -8.49 -13.95
C GLY A 83 4.22 -9.72 -13.09
N LYS A 84 5.09 -9.60 -12.07
CA LYS A 84 5.38 -10.66 -11.08
C LYS A 84 4.50 -10.61 -9.83
N GLY A 85 3.33 -9.97 -9.94
CA GLY A 85 2.35 -9.83 -8.86
C GLY A 85 2.53 -8.55 -8.02
N PRO A 86 1.61 -8.29 -7.09
CA PRO A 86 1.62 -7.09 -6.27
C PRO A 86 2.82 -7.07 -5.31
N LEU A 87 3.26 -5.86 -5.01
CA LEU A 87 4.38 -5.54 -4.18
C LEU A 87 3.91 -5.22 -2.75
N VAL A 88 4.65 -5.71 -1.76
CA VAL A 88 4.41 -5.42 -0.36
C VAL A 88 5.64 -4.73 0.19
N VAL A 89 5.51 -3.46 0.57
CA VAL A 89 6.63 -2.68 1.09
C VAL A 89 6.91 -3.09 2.53
N LEU A 90 8.10 -3.64 2.76
CA LEU A 90 8.59 -4.02 4.08
C LEU A 90 8.95 -2.80 4.91
N MET A 91 9.54 -1.78 4.27
CA MET A 91 10.01 -0.55 4.88
C MET A 91 10.15 0.54 3.80
N ASP A 92 9.72 1.75 4.16
CA ASP A 92 10.13 3.00 3.51
C ASP A 92 10.83 3.95 4.51
N ALA A 93 11.18 5.18 4.12
CA ALA A 93 11.85 6.11 5.03
C ALA A 93 10.96 6.60 6.20
N THR A 94 9.66 6.32 6.15
CA THR A 94 8.64 6.80 7.08
C THR A 94 8.01 5.70 7.92
N ALA A 95 7.95 4.45 7.44
CA ALA A 95 7.31 3.34 8.14
C ALA A 95 7.99 1.99 7.90
N ILE A 96 7.88 1.10 8.89
CA ILE A 96 8.17 -0.34 8.75
C ILE A 96 6.84 -1.08 8.82
N GLY A 97 6.54 -1.92 7.82
CA GLY A 97 5.30 -2.69 7.78
C GLY A 97 5.14 -3.57 9.04
N HIS A 98 3.95 -3.56 9.63
CA HIS A 98 3.69 -4.33 10.85
C HIS A 98 3.96 -5.82 10.64
N SER A 99 4.77 -6.45 11.50
CA SER A 99 5.27 -7.82 11.30
C SER A 99 4.16 -8.87 11.27
N GLY A 100 3.16 -8.76 12.16
CA GLY A 100 1.98 -9.63 12.16
C GLY A 100 1.13 -9.46 10.91
N PHE A 101 1.02 -8.22 10.42
CA PHE A 101 0.20 -7.93 9.24
C PHE A 101 0.85 -8.45 7.96
N ARG A 102 2.18 -8.29 7.83
CA ARG A 102 2.96 -8.90 6.72
C ARG A 102 2.81 -10.42 6.66
N LYS A 103 2.87 -11.09 7.81
CA LYS A 103 2.64 -12.55 7.89
C LYS A 103 1.23 -12.93 7.44
N HIS A 104 0.23 -12.14 7.83
CA HIS A 104 -1.16 -12.35 7.40
C HIS A 104 -1.32 -12.18 5.89
N VAL A 105 -0.80 -11.09 5.31
CA VAL A 105 -0.84 -10.85 3.86
C VAL A 105 -0.13 -11.97 3.09
N LYS A 106 1.06 -12.40 3.55
CA LYS A 106 1.77 -13.54 2.95
C LYS A 106 0.90 -14.80 2.97
N LYS A 107 0.23 -15.08 4.08
CA LYS A 107 -0.67 -16.24 4.20
C LYS A 107 -1.85 -16.13 3.23
N VAL A 108 -2.51 -14.97 3.16
CA VAL A 108 -3.64 -14.75 2.23
C VAL A 108 -3.20 -14.94 0.79
N ALA A 109 -2.05 -14.39 0.41
CA ALA A 109 -1.48 -14.57 -0.92
C ALA A 109 -1.21 -16.05 -1.24
N GLN A 110 -0.59 -16.79 -0.31
CA GLN A 110 -0.34 -18.23 -0.44
C GLN A 110 -1.64 -19.03 -0.59
N ASP A 111 -2.63 -18.78 0.27
CA ASP A 111 -3.92 -19.47 0.23
C ASP A 111 -4.68 -19.21 -1.08
N LYS A 112 -4.44 -18.07 -1.72
CA LYS A 112 -5.07 -17.65 -2.97
C LYS A 112 -4.24 -17.93 -4.22
N GLY A 113 -3.02 -18.47 -4.08
CA GLY A 113 -2.10 -18.71 -5.19
C GLY A 113 -1.62 -17.41 -5.87
N ILE A 114 -1.55 -16.31 -5.12
CA ILE A 114 -1.09 -15.01 -5.61
C ILE A 114 0.41 -14.90 -5.32
N GLU A 115 1.23 -14.78 -6.36
CA GLU A 115 2.64 -14.40 -6.22
C GLU A 115 2.74 -12.94 -5.77
N ILE A 116 3.55 -12.67 -4.74
CA ILE A 116 3.78 -11.32 -4.23
C ILE A 116 5.26 -11.03 -4.19
N GLN A 117 5.60 -9.76 -4.40
CA GLN A 117 6.95 -9.24 -4.35
C GLN A 117 7.16 -8.48 -3.05
N TRP A 118 8.38 -8.47 -2.53
CA TRP A 118 8.72 -7.74 -1.31
C TRP A 118 9.72 -6.66 -1.66
N ASP A 119 9.50 -5.45 -1.14
CA ASP A 119 10.38 -4.32 -1.42
C ASP A 119 10.80 -3.58 -0.15
N THR A 120 11.95 -2.93 -0.24
CA THR A 120 12.44 -1.96 0.74
C THR A 120 12.87 -0.72 -0.02
N THR A 121 12.17 0.39 0.20
CA THR A 121 12.40 1.64 -0.53
C THR A 121 12.99 2.67 0.44
N PRO A 122 14.31 2.84 0.51
CA PRO A 122 14.93 3.68 1.56
C PRO A 122 14.61 5.19 1.44
N GLY A 123 13.98 5.63 0.35
CA GLY A 123 13.56 7.02 0.12
C GLY A 123 12.06 7.15 -0.10
N GLY A 124 11.56 8.38 0.02
CA GLY A 124 10.13 8.66 -0.07
C GLY A 124 9.36 8.27 1.20
N GLY A 125 8.06 8.22 1.08
CA GLY A 125 7.15 7.78 2.14
C GLY A 125 5.82 7.41 1.51
N THR A 126 4.96 6.81 2.30
CA THR A 126 3.60 6.47 1.90
C THR A 126 2.65 6.90 3.00
N ASP A 127 1.35 6.90 2.74
CA ASP A 127 0.34 7.25 3.75
C ASP A 127 0.47 6.41 5.05
N ALA A 128 1.03 5.19 4.97
CA ALA A 128 1.34 4.38 6.14
C ALA A 128 2.28 5.10 7.12
N GLY A 129 3.18 5.96 6.65
CA GLY A 129 4.08 6.80 7.44
C GLY A 129 3.38 7.69 8.46
N SER A 130 2.22 8.26 8.11
CA SER A 130 1.42 9.04 9.05
C SER A 130 0.39 8.20 9.80
N ILE A 131 -0.17 7.17 9.16
CA ILE A 131 -1.22 6.35 9.77
C ILE A 131 -0.66 5.52 10.93
N HIS A 132 0.51 4.90 10.78
CA HIS A 132 1.02 3.98 11.80
C HIS A 132 1.37 4.65 13.13
N LEU A 133 1.67 5.95 13.13
CA LEU A 133 1.99 6.75 14.33
C LEU A 133 0.76 7.39 14.97
N ALA A 134 -0.41 7.31 14.34
CA ALA A 134 -1.61 7.92 14.89
C ALA A 134 -2.13 7.14 16.12
N HIS A 135 -2.70 7.87 17.08
CA HIS A 135 -3.25 7.34 18.33
C HIS A 135 -2.21 6.53 19.11
N GLU A 136 -2.54 5.29 19.49
CA GLU A 136 -1.65 4.38 20.24
C GLU A 136 -0.80 3.49 19.30
N GLY A 137 -0.77 3.84 18.01
CA GLY A 137 -0.14 3.06 16.95
C GLY A 137 -1.15 2.20 16.21
N ILE A 138 -1.19 2.35 14.89
CA ILE A 138 -2.08 1.57 14.02
C ILE A 138 -1.23 0.58 13.21
N PRO A 139 -1.42 -0.73 13.39
CA PRO A 139 -0.80 -1.73 12.52
C PRO A 139 -1.11 -1.41 11.05
N SER A 140 -0.05 -1.09 10.30
CA SER A 140 -0.16 -0.61 8.92
C SER A 140 0.75 -1.39 7.98
N ILE A 141 0.35 -1.48 6.73
CA ILE A 141 1.15 -2.06 5.64
C ILE A 141 0.90 -1.27 4.35
N VAL A 142 1.85 -1.35 3.42
CA VAL A 142 1.71 -0.79 2.08
C VAL A 142 1.62 -1.95 1.08
N VAL A 143 0.66 -1.86 0.15
CA VAL A 143 0.48 -2.81 -0.95
C VAL A 143 0.39 -2.03 -2.27
N GLY A 144 1.12 -2.48 -3.29
CA GLY A 144 1.23 -1.86 -4.61
C GLY A 144 1.19 -2.81 -5.79
#